data_AF-A0A897NLX7-F1
#
_entry.id   AF-A0A897NLX7-F1
#
_cell.length_a   1.000
_cell.length_b   1.000
_cell.length_c   1.000
_cell.angle_alpha   90.00
_cell.angle_beta   90.00
_cell.angle_gamma   90.00
#
_symmetry.space_group_name_H-M   'P 1'
#
loop_
_entity.id
_entity.type
_entity.pdbx_description
1 polymer ?
#
loop_
_entity_poly.entity_id
_entity_poly.type
_entity_poly.pdbx_seq_one_letter_code
_entity_poly.pdbx_strand_id
1 'polypeptide(L)'
;MIIDTDEQEEDTYTVADPASGSGRLLISVARTIPTEVDTMFYAQDKDLICAKMTALNMYLFGLDGYAVHGDSLKNEKNRVWQIDSTAFFGEIRELDDSEFSRTDSERITGNQIR
;
A
#
# COMPACT_ATOMS: atom_id res chain seq x y z
N MET A 1 9.72 32.14 -23.38
CA MET A 1 8.75 31.65 -22.40
C MET A 1 8.73 30.15 -22.59
N ILE A 2 9.43 29.44 -21.71
CA ILE A 2 9.47 27.98 -21.71
C ILE A 2 8.12 27.57 -21.13
N ILE A 3 7.36 26.77 -21.87
CA ILE A 3 6.14 26.15 -21.35
C ILE A 3 6.65 24.96 -20.55
N ASP A 4 6.91 25.19 -19.26
CA ASP A 4 6.98 24.09 -18.31
C ASP A 4 5.57 23.51 -18.29
N THR A 5 5.43 22.31 -18.82
CA THR A 5 4.15 21.62 -18.84
C THR A 5 4.04 21.05 -17.44
N ASP A 6 3.28 21.72 -16.58
CA ASP A 6 2.89 21.18 -15.28
C ASP A 6 2.23 19.82 -15.56
N GLU A 7 2.98 18.74 -15.37
CA GLU A 7 2.44 17.40 -15.25
C GLU A 7 1.49 17.48 -14.05
N GLN A 8 0.17 17.47 -14.31
CA GLN A 8 -0.81 17.25 -13.26
C GLN A 8 -0.50 15.85 -12.71
N GLU A 9 0.20 15.78 -11.57
CA GLU A 9 0.26 14.58 -10.75
C GLU A 9 -1.20 14.16 -10.52
N GLU A 10 -1.61 13.05 -11.13
CA GLU A 10 -2.90 12.43 -10.80
C GLU A 10 -2.82 12.07 -9.31
N ASP A 11 -3.62 12.72 -8.47
CA ASP A 11 -3.60 12.52 -7.02
C ASP A 11 -3.91 11.04 -6.70
N THR A 12 -2.88 10.23 -6.42
CA THR A 12 -3.06 8.86 -5.93
C THR A 12 -3.70 8.89 -4.54
N TYR A 13 -4.85 8.26 -4.38
CA TYR A 13 -5.58 8.23 -3.12
C TYR A 13 -5.02 7.16 -2.19
N THR A 14 -4.64 7.52 -0.96
CA THR A 14 -4.17 6.53 0.02
C THR A 14 -5.27 6.14 1.00
N VAL A 15 -5.50 4.83 1.17
CA VAL A 15 -6.40 4.23 2.17
C VAL A 15 -5.57 3.49 3.21
N ALA A 16 -5.62 3.91 4.48
CA ALA A 16 -4.81 3.34 5.55
C ALA A 16 -5.64 2.66 6.65
N ASP A 17 -5.22 1.48 7.09
CA ASP A 17 -5.78 0.74 8.23
C ASP A 17 -4.66 0.31 9.22
N PRO A 18 -4.57 0.94 10.41
CA PRO A 18 -3.48 0.72 11.36
C PRO A 18 -3.65 -0.52 12.26
N ALA A 19 -4.75 -1.25 12.14
CA ALA A 19 -5.02 -2.49 12.87
C ALA A 19 -5.83 -3.45 11.97
N SER A 20 -5.21 -3.82 10.86
CA SER A 20 -5.91 -4.31 9.67
C SER A 20 -6.56 -5.68 9.81
N GLY A 21 -6.15 -6.48 10.80
CA GLY A 21 -6.59 -7.84 11.01
C GLY A 21 -6.35 -8.67 9.75
N SER A 22 -7.43 -9.01 9.04
CA SER A 22 -7.33 -9.75 7.78
C SER A 22 -7.39 -8.86 6.52
N GLY A 23 -7.44 -7.53 6.64
CA GLY A 23 -7.51 -6.61 5.49
C GLY A 23 -8.88 -6.51 4.82
N ARG A 24 -9.94 -7.04 5.44
CA ARG A 24 -11.30 -7.03 4.86
C ARG A 24 -11.89 -5.62 4.76
N LEU A 25 -11.49 -4.71 5.63
CA LEU A 25 -11.88 -3.30 5.54
C LEU A 25 -11.40 -2.69 4.22
N LEU A 26 -10.13 -2.92 3.86
CA LEU A 26 -9.53 -2.42 2.62
C LEU A 26 -10.27 -2.95 1.39
N ILE A 27 -10.60 -4.25 1.37
CA ILE A 27 -11.41 -4.85 0.29
C ILE A 27 -12.79 -4.20 0.22
N SER A 28 -13.43 -3.92 1.36
CA SER A 28 -14.73 -3.25 1.37
C SER A 28 -14.64 -1.84 0.80
N VAL A 29 -13.58 -1.09 1.12
CA VAL A 29 -13.35 0.27 0.61
C VAL A 29 -13.04 0.23 -0.88
N ALA A 30 -12.20 -0.70 -1.35
CA ALA A 30 -11.85 -0.84 -2.76
C ALA A 30 -13.08 -1.01 -3.67
N ARG A 31 -14.13 -1.68 -3.18
CA ARG A 31 -15.39 -1.85 -3.93
C ARG A 31 -16.24 -0.59 -4.04
N THR A 32 -15.92 0.45 -3.29
CA THR A 32 -16.64 1.74 -3.28
C THR A 32 -15.91 2.83 -4.05
N ILE A 33 -14.61 2.65 -4.31
CA ILE A 33 -13.78 3.61 -5.04
C ILE A 33 -13.99 3.40 -6.55
N PRO A 34 -14.15 4.48 -7.35
CA PRO A 34 -14.23 4.37 -8.80
C PRO A 34 -12.94 3.78 -9.39
N THR A 35 -13.07 2.96 -10.44
CA THR A 35 -11.94 2.25 -11.06
C THR A 35 -10.93 3.15 -11.75
N GLU A 36 -11.30 4.40 -12.02
CA GLU A 36 -10.46 5.42 -12.65
C GLU A 36 -9.56 6.14 -11.64
N VAL A 37 -9.77 5.92 -10.34
CA VAL A 37 -8.99 6.56 -9.27
C VAL A 37 -7.84 5.66 -8.89
N ASP A 38 -6.62 6.11 -9.19
CA ASP A 38 -5.42 5.46 -8.69
C ASP A 38 -5.40 5.46 -7.15
N THR A 39 -5.26 4.28 -6.55
CA THR A 39 -5.48 4.08 -5.11
C THR A 39 -4.40 3.20 -4.51
N MET A 40 -3.79 3.68 -3.44
CA MET A 40 -2.80 2.97 -2.66
C MET A 40 -3.31 2.52 -1.30
N PHE A 41 -3.23 1.22 -1.02
CA PHE A 41 -3.64 0.67 0.26
C PHE A 41 -2.46 0.50 1.22
N TYR A 42 -2.64 0.91 2.46
CA TYR A 42 -1.67 0.71 3.53
C TYR A 42 -2.32 0.00 4.70
N ALA A 43 -1.81 -1.16 5.04
CA ALA A 43 -2.32 -1.96 6.14
C ALA A 43 -1.20 -2.23 7.14
N GLN A 44 -1.46 -1.99 8.42
CA GLN A 44 -0.55 -2.40 9.48
C GLN A 44 -1.29 -3.27 10.49
N ASP A 45 -0.64 -4.34 10.93
CA ASP A 45 -1.11 -5.16 12.03
C ASP A 45 0.04 -5.59 12.94
N LYS A 46 -0.24 -5.70 14.24
CA LYS A 46 0.73 -6.13 15.24
C LYS A 46 0.98 -7.64 15.20
N ASP A 47 0.03 -8.42 14.72
CA ASP A 47 0.16 -9.86 14.55
C ASP A 47 0.70 -10.21 13.14
N LEU A 48 1.75 -11.02 13.09
CA LEU A 48 2.40 -11.44 11.84
C LEU A 48 1.45 -12.21 10.91
N ILE A 49 0.58 -13.05 11.47
CA ILE A 49 -0.38 -13.84 10.68
C ILE A 49 -1.42 -12.89 10.08
N CYS A 50 -1.90 -11.91 10.83
CA CYS A 50 -2.81 -10.87 10.35
C CYS A 50 -2.19 -10.07 9.20
N ALA A 51 -0.96 -9.59 9.34
CA ALA A 51 -0.26 -8.87 8.28
C ALA A 51 -0.10 -9.71 7.00
N LYS A 52 0.29 -11.00 7.13
CA LYS A 52 0.39 -11.93 5.99
C LYS A 52 -0.95 -12.23 5.34
N MET A 53 -2.00 -12.43 6.13
CA MET A 53 -3.36 -12.64 5.61
C MET A 53 -3.87 -11.41 4.88
N THR A 54 -3.54 -10.22 5.39
CA THR A 54 -3.84 -8.97 4.72
C THR A 54 -3.12 -8.85 3.38
N ALA A 55 -1.81 -9.14 3.32
CA ALA A 55 -1.05 -9.17 2.07
C ALA A 55 -1.68 -10.13 1.04
N LEU A 56 -2.02 -11.35 1.47
CA LEU A 56 -2.65 -12.35 0.61
C LEU A 56 -4.03 -11.88 0.10
N ASN A 57 -4.82 -11.26 0.97
CA ASN A 57 -6.13 -10.74 0.59
C ASN A 57 -6.00 -9.57 -0.38
N MET A 58 -5.08 -8.62 -0.16
CA MET A 58 -4.82 -7.53 -1.11
C MET A 58 -4.46 -8.08 -2.48
N TYR A 59 -3.55 -9.05 -2.53
CA TYR A 59 -3.15 -9.73 -3.76
C TYR A 59 -4.31 -10.42 -4.49
N LEU A 60 -5.11 -11.22 -3.78
CA LEU A 60 -6.21 -11.99 -4.38
C LEU A 60 -7.33 -11.09 -4.92
N PHE A 61 -7.46 -9.88 -4.38
CA PHE A 61 -8.45 -8.89 -4.82
C PHE A 61 -7.87 -7.82 -5.74
N GLY A 62 -6.59 -7.94 -6.14
CA GLY A 62 -5.94 -7.02 -7.07
C GLY A 62 -5.80 -5.61 -6.51
N LEU A 63 -5.46 -5.49 -5.22
CA LEU A 63 -5.22 -4.20 -4.56
C LEU A 63 -3.73 -3.91 -4.53
N ASP A 64 -3.35 -2.72 -4.96
CA ASP A 64 -1.97 -2.24 -4.90
C ASP A 64 -1.68 -1.67 -3.50
N GLY A 65 -0.49 -1.92 -2.97
CA GLY A 65 -0.03 -1.25 -1.76
C GLY A 65 0.84 -2.10 -0.84
N TYR A 66 0.70 -1.89 0.47
CA TYR A 66 1.61 -2.46 1.45
C TYR A 66 0.90 -3.05 2.65
N ALA A 67 1.30 -4.26 3.03
CA ALA A 67 0.94 -4.89 4.29
C ALA A 67 2.15 -4.89 5.23
N VAL A 68 1.96 -4.42 6.46
CA VAL A 68 3.03 -4.18 7.43
C VAL A 68 2.76 -4.96 8.69
N HIS A 69 3.75 -5.73 9.12
CA HIS A 69 3.78 -6.30 10.46
C HIS A 69 4.49 -5.33 11.40
N GLY A 70 3.81 -4.82 12.43
CA GLY A 70 4.40 -3.91 13.41
C GLY A 70 3.39 -3.22 14.33
N ASP A 71 3.88 -2.44 15.28
CA ASP A 71 3.03 -1.71 16.23
C ASP A 71 2.79 -0.28 15.72
N SER A 72 1.57 -0.02 15.25
CA SER A 72 1.15 1.27 14.71
C SER A 72 1.18 2.39 15.75
N LEU A 73 0.99 2.09 17.04
CA LEU A 73 1.04 3.10 18.11
C LEU A 73 2.48 3.53 18.44
N LYS A 74 3.46 2.66 18.15
CA LYS A 74 4.88 2.94 18.35
C LYS A 74 5.61 3.33 17.07
N ASN A 75 4.91 3.33 15.94
CA ASN A 75 5.49 3.45 14.60
C ASN A 75 6.61 2.41 14.35
N GLU A 76 6.47 1.22 14.94
CA GLU A 76 7.39 0.10 14.74
C GLU A 76 6.92 -0.70 13.53
N LYS A 77 7.85 -1.09 12.67
CA LYS A 77 7.57 -1.98 11.54
C LYS A 77 8.69 -3.01 11.48
N ASN A 78 8.29 -4.26 11.51
CA ASN A 78 9.19 -5.42 11.59
C ASN A 78 9.38 -6.07 10.22
N ARG A 79 8.32 -6.10 9.40
CA ARG A 79 8.32 -6.65 8.03
C ARG A 79 7.29 -5.93 7.20
N VAL A 80 7.56 -5.80 5.89
CA VAL A 80 6.64 -5.19 4.94
C VAL A 80 6.56 -6.05 3.69
N TRP A 81 5.34 -6.25 3.19
CA TRP A 81 5.08 -6.84 1.89
C TRP A 81 4.50 -5.77 0.98
N GLN A 82 5.13 -5.54 -0.17
CA GLN A 82 4.58 -4.78 -1.28
C GLN A 82 3.71 -5.71 -2.14
N ILE A 83 2.57 -5.20 -2.56
CA ILE A 83 1.62 -5.87 -3.44
C ILE A 83 1.43 -4.97 -4.65
N ASP A 84 1.72 -5.51 -5.83
CA ASP A 84 1.51 -4.84 -7.11
C ASP A 84 0.60 -5.72 -7.97
N SER A 85 -0.54 -5.20 -8.37
CA SER A 85 -1.51 -5.86 -9.22
C SER A 85 -1.15 -5.64 -10.69
N THR A 86 -1.36 -6.67 -11.49
CA THR A 86 -1.16 -6.60 -12.94
C THR A 86 -2.34 -7.24 -13.65
N ALA A 87 -2.48 -7.00 -14.95
CA ALA A 87 -3.60 -7.50 -15.75
C ALA A 87 -3.76 -9.03 -15.76
N PHE A 88 -2.73 -9.80 -15.38
CA PHE A 88 -2.78 -11.27 -15.36
C PHE A 88 -2.74 -11.84 -13.95
N PHE A 89 -1.72 -11.48 -13.18
CA PHE A 89 -1.49 -11.95 -11.83
C PHE A 89 -0.55 -10.95 -11.15
N GLY A 90 -0.91 -10.44 -9.98
CA GLY A 90 -0.05 -9.52 -9.25
C GLY A 90 1.24 -10.18 -8.76
N GLU A 91 2.01 -9.43 -7.97
CA GLU A 91 3.17 -9.89 -7.21
C GLU A 91 3.01 -9.56 -5.73
N ILE A 92 3.58 -10.39 -4.86
CA ILE A 92 3.82 -10.06 -3.46
C ILE A 92 5.31 -10.16 -3.20
N ARG A 93 5.92 -9.07 -2.73
CA ARG A 93 7.36 -8.99 -2.45
C ARG A 93 7.60 -8.54 -1.01
N GLU A 94 8.35 -9.34 -0.23
CA GLU A 94 8.84 -8.87 1.08
C GLU A 94 9.98 -7.88 0.86
N LEU A 95 9.86 -6.68 1.42
CA LEU A 95 10.84 -5.61 1.29
C LEU A 95 11.97 -5.79 2.30
N ASP A 96 13.18 -5.41 1.90
CA ASP A 96 14.31 -5.34 2.84
C ASP A 96 14.30 -4.05 3.68
N ASP A 97 15.12 -4.01 4.74
CA ASP A 97 15.20 -2.89 5.68
C ASP A 97 15.60 -1.55 5.02
N SER A 98 16.27 -1.58 3.86
CA SER A 98 16.70 -0.38 3.15
C SER A 98 15.57 0.19 2.28
N GLU A 99 14.79 -0.67 1.64
CA GLU A 99 13.60 -0.30 0.86
C GLU A 99 12.49 0.23 1.77
N PHE A 100 12.38 -0.36 2.95
CA PHE A 100 11.46 0.04 4.00
C PHE A 100 11.53 1.53 4.37
N SER A 101 12.76 2.06 4.49
CA SER A 101 12.99 3.46 4.91
C SER A 101 12.55 4.49 3.86
N ARG A 102 12.54 4.10 2.58
CA ARG A 102 12.15 4.97 1.46
C ARG A 102 10.65 5.11 1.34
N THR A 103 9.91 4.02 1.57
CA THR A 103 8.44 4.03 1.53
C THR A 103 7.85 4.99 2.58
N ASP A 104 8.52 5.20 3.71
CA ASP A 104 8.08 6.13 4.76
C ASP A 104 8.31 7.61 4.38
N SER A 105 9.40 7.92 3.67
CA SER A 105 9.61 9.26 3.11
C SER A 105 8.66 9.54 1.94
N GLU A 106 8.35 8.54 1.12
CA GLU A 106 7.53 8.67 -0.08
C GLU A 106 6.05 8.85 0.24
N ARG A 107 5.55 8.25 1.34
CA ARG A 107 4.24 8.57 1.92
C ARG A 107 4.07 10.04 2.31
N ILE A 108 5.17 10.74 2.58
CA ILE A 108 5.17 12.17 2.96
C ILE A 108 5.27 13.05 1.71
N THR A 109 5.82 12.55 0.60
CA THR A 109 6.10 13.33 -0.62
C THR A 109 5.29 12.94 -1.86
N GLY A 110 4.41 11.93 -1.78
CA GLY A 110 3.47 11.58 -2.86
C GLY A 110 4.08 10.99 -4.13
N ASN A 111 5.34 10.54 -4.12
CA ASN A 111 6.02 10.06 -5.33
C ASN A 111 6.27 8.55 -5.29
N GLN A 112 5.93 7.85 -6.38
CA GLN A 112 6.05 6.39 -6.51
C GLN A 112 7.33 5.99 -7.27
N ILE A 113 8.04 4.96 -6.81
CA ILE A 113 9.05 4.26 -7.60
C ILE A 113 8.33 3.22 -8.48
N ARG A 114 8.39 3.40 -9.80
CA ARG A 114 8.08 2.37 -10.81
C ARG A 114 9.27 1.44 -11.02
#